data_AF-A0A1U7YDJ9-F1
#
_entry.id   AF-A0A1U7YDJ9-F1
#
_cell.length_a   1.000
_cell.length_b   1.000
_cell.length_c   1.000
_cell.angle_alpha   90.00
_cell.angle_beta   90.00
_cell.angle_gamma   90.00
#
_symmetry.space_group_name_H-M   'P 1'
#
loop_
_entity.id
_entity.type
_entity.pdbx_description
1 polymer ?
#
loop_
_entity_poly.entity_id
_entity_poly.type
_entity_poly.pdbx_seq_one_letter_code
_entity_poly.pdbx_strand_id
1 'polypeptide(L)'
;MARKKQRNSSQGGLLSSSSEQQEQQMDNTSMPEPPQNWPQNERQAIRSGNLSINDSHDIENFSGSNESEEQSKRLRGPTMMHSGWKNDGGSLHVELNEYGQPIGPETSRLSSKLGVIARNGILAPLNYKDWRLVPKMFKDIIWAHIKENTDTTDDMRRMLMIPVGSKWKEWKHEAKSCGYESYGTNIERFAHRPNRMEEDRWRSLVHYWSSNVVKEKSKKNKESRKKLTMSHTSGRKSHSQIIDNMTKKNGIKPTRIEVFKETHSRKNDQPVNEIAGEVMKQIDEPAEVYPELNVPGSAPNDVYAQIMGPNTHGIVRTLGKGAAPSFVYAPV
;
A
#
# COMPACT_ATOMS: atom_id res chain seq x y z
N MET A 1 29.73 -40.43 41.10
CA MET A 1 31.02 -39.92 41.62
C MET A 1 31.16 -38.46 41.24
N ALA A 2 31.36 -37.61 42.25
CA ALA A 2 31.45 -36.16 42.14
C ALA A 2 32.82 -35.70 41.62
N ARG A 3 32.86 -34.55 40.95
CA ARG A 3 33.99 -33.61 41.04
C ARG A 3 33.52 -32.18 40.76
N LYS A 4 33.30 -31.43 41.85
CA LYS A 4 33.35 -29.96 41.88
C LYS A 4 34.77 -29.50 41.59
N LYS A 5 34.94 -28.43 40.82
CA LYS A 5 36.06 -27.49 41.02
C LYS A 5 35.58 -26.06 40.80
N GLN A 6 36.13 -25.18 41.63
CA GLN A 6 35.62 -23.87 42.02
C GLN A 6 35.76 -22.77 40.96
N ARG A 7 34.95 -21.73 41.17
CA ARG A 7 35.01 -20.38 40.60
C ARG A 7 36.41 -19.77 40.69
N ASN A 8 36.78 -19.00 39.68
CA ASN A 8 37.55 -17.78 39.85
C ASN A 8 36.79 -16.63 39.15
N SER A 9 36.45 -15.61 39.95
CA SER A 9 36.00 -14.31 39.49
C SER A 9 37.21 -13.46 39.14
N SER A 10 37.24 -12.89 37.95
CA SER A 10 38.00 -11.69 37.67
C SER A 10 37.07 -10.68 37.03
N GLN A 11 36.94 -9.53 37.69
CA GLN A 11 36.28 -8.35 37.17
C GLN A 11 37.01 -7.88 35.91
N GLY A 12 36.25 -7.73 34.82
CA GLY A 12 36.59 -6.94 33.65
C GLY A 12 35.32 -6.20 33.25
N GLY A 13 35.19 -4.96 33.72
CA GLY A 13 34.00 -4.15 33.53
C GLY A 13 33.81 -3.69 32.08
N LEU A 14 32.54 -3.41 31.80
CA LEU A 14 32.05 -2.27 31.03
C LEU A 14 32.57 -2.16 29.59
N LEU A 15 31.77 -2.63 28.62
CA LEU A 15 31.56 -2.00 27.31
C LEU A 15 30.50 -2.71 26.42
N SER A 16 29.54 -3.47 26.99
CA SER A 16 28.53 -4.21 26.18
C SER A 16 27.07 -3.80 26.41
N SER A 17 26.76 -2.83 27.28
CA SER A 17 25.35 -2.52 27.60
C SER A 17 24.69 -1.49 26.68
N SER A 18 25.44 -0.74 25.87
CA SER A 18 24.87 0.36 25.08
C SER A 18 24.19 -0.09 23.79
N SER A 19 24.58 -1.24 23.24
CA SER A 19 24.02 -1.78 21.99
C SER A 19 22.72 -2.55 22.22
N GLU A 20 22.65 -3.36 23.28
CA GLU A 20 21.44 -4.10 23.65
C GLU A 20 20.32 -3.18 24.18
N GLN A 21 20.68 -2.08 24.85
CA GLN A 21 19.72 -1.04 25.26
C GLN A 21 19.17 -0.24 24.07
N GLN A 22 19.96 -0.06 22.99
CA GLN A 22 19.46 0.51 21.73
C GLN A 22 18.55 -0.46 20.97
N GLU A 23 18.84 -1.77 20.98
CA GLU A 23 17.97 -2.77 20.36
C GLU A 23 16.63 -2.91 21.09
N GLN A 24 16.62 -2.88 22.43
CA GLN A 24 15.39 -2.97 23.23
C GLN A 24 14.52 -1.70 23.16
N GLN A 25 15.11 -0.51 22.96
CA GLN A 25 14.33 0.72 22.74
C GLN A 25 13.64 0.77 21.37
N MET A 26 14.13 0.03 20.36
CA MET A 26 13.56 0.03 19.02
C MET A 26 12.37 -0.91 18.83
N ASP A 27 12.08 -1.77 19.81
CA ASP A 27 10.90 -2.65 19.80
C ASP A 27 9.63 -1.95 20.33
N ASN A 28 9.73 -0.67 20.68
CA ASN A 28 8.56 0.13 21.05
C ASN A 28 7.66 0.36 19.82
N THR A 29 6.35 0.22 20.08
CA THR A 29 5.20 0.11 19.14
C THR A 29 5.02 1.33 18.22
N SER A 30 5.67 2.45 18.54
CA SER A 30 5.65 3.72 17.80
C SER A 30 6.97 3.97 17.06
N MET A 31 6.98 4.89 16.09
CA MET A 31 8.25 5.47 15.63
C MET A 31 8.97 6.10 16.82
N PRO A 32 10.32 6.21 16.81
CA PRO A 32 11.02 6.98 17.84
C PRO A 32 10.33 8.34 18.00
N GLU A 33 10.00 8.70 19.24
CA GLU A 33 9.40 10.00 19.51
C GLU A 33 10.36 11.10 19.07
N PRO A 34 9.84 12.20 18.50
CA PRO A 34 10.67 13.35 18.20
C PRO A 34 11.40 13.79 19.50
N PRO A 35 12.71 14.09 19.46
CA PRO A 35 13.43 14.60 20.62
C PRO A 35 12.72 15.83 21.19
N GLN A 36 12.56 15.90 22.52
CA GLN A 36 11.95 17.07 23.18
C GLN A 36 12.64 18.40 22.77
N ASN A 37 13.93 18.36 22.44
CA ASN A 37 14.69 19.52 21.96
C ASN A 37 15.47 19.20 20.68
N TRP A 38 15.00 19.76 19.55
CA TRP A 38 15.69 19.68 18.27
C TRP A 38 16.94 20.56 18.20
N PRO A 39 18.06 20.07 17.61
CA PRO A 39 19.23 20.87 17.29
C PRO A 39 18.88 22.15 16.50
N GLN A 40 19.56 23.25 16.82
CA GLN A 40 19.24 24.59 16.29
C GLN A 40 19.33 24.64 14.75
N ASN A 41 20.31 23.95 14.16
CA ASN A 41 20.52 23.85 12.72
C ASN A 41 19.34 23.15 12.00
N GLU A 42 18.74 22.14 12.62
CA GLU A 42 17.55 21.45 12.06
C GLU A 42 16.29 22.33 12.15
N ARG A 43 16.14 23.11 13.22
CA ARG A 43 15.04 24.09 13.35
C ARG A 43 15.15 25.21 12.30
N GLN A 44 16.35 25.67 12.03
CA GLN A 44 16.61 26.73 11.04
C GLN A 44 16.31 26.28 9.61
N ALA A 45 16.73 25.06 9.23
CA ALA A 45 16.48 24.50 7.89
C ALA A 45 14.99 24.47 7.52
N ILE A 46 14.11 24.24 8.49
CA ILE A 46 12.66 24.21 8.29
C ILE A 46 12.07 25.61 8.12
N ARG A 47 12.56 26.59 8.88
CA ARG A 47 12.15 27.99 8.72
C ARG A 47 12.57 28.53 7.35
N SER A 48 13.76 28.18 6.90
CA SER A 48 14.27 28.56 5.57
C SER A 48 13.51 27.89 4.42
N GLY A 49 13.03 26.65 4.61
CA GLY A 49 12.23 25.94 3.60
C GLY A 49 10.78 26.42 3.43
N ASN A 50 10.24 27.18 4.39
CA ASN A 50 8.88 27.75 4.34
C ASN A 50 8.83 29.14 3.67
N LEU A 51 9.96 29.75 3.32
CA LEU A 51 10.03 31.05 2.64
C LEU A 51 10.03 30.88 1.11
N SER A 52 8.98 30.25 0.57
CA SER A 52 8.54 30.43 -0.83
C SER A 52 7.19 29.74 -1.07
N ILE A 53 6.14 30.22 -0.41
CA ILE A 53 4.76 30.05 -0.89
C ILE A 53 4.04 31.36 -0.56
N ASN A 54 4.04 32.30 -1.52
CA ASN A 54 3.07 33.39 -1.47
C ASN A 54 1.70 32.79 -1.81
N ASP A 55 0.83 32.74 -0.82
CA ASP A 55 -0.61 32.83 -1.05
C ASP A 55 -0.89 34.24 -1.57
N SER A 56 -1.26 34.34 -2.85
CA SER A 56 -2.18 35.36 -3.34
C SER A 56 -2.81 34.87 -4.64
N HIS A 57 -4.13 34.90 -4.65
CA HIS A 57 -4.94 34.92 -5.84
C HIS A 57 -4.45 36.02 -6.81
N ASP A 58 -4.63 35.73 -8.10
CA ASP A 58 -4.59 36.62 -9.28
C ASP A 58 -3.50 36.22 -10.29
N ILE A 59 -3.96 35.52 -11.34
CA ILE A 59 -3.21 35.29 -12.57
C ILE A 59 -3.34 36.57 -13.39
N GLU A 60 -2.36 37.47 -13.28
CA GLU A 60 -2.10 38.45 -14.33
C GLU A 60 -0.91 38.00 -15.19
N ASN A 61 -1.18 37.99 -16.50
CA ASN A 61 -0.23 37.74 -17.57
C ASN A 61 0.96 38.71 -17.47
N PHE A 62 2.17 38.17 -17.53
CA PHE A 62 3.31 38.94 -18.02
C PHE A 62 4.06 38.13 -19.08
N SER A 63 3.98 38.60 -20.32
CA SER A 63 4.73 38.10 -21.46
C SER A 63 6.19 38.57 -21.40
N GLY A 64 7.13 37.67 -21.65
CA GLY A 64 8.54 38.04 -21.83
C GLY A 64 9.49 36.87 -22.04
N SER A 65 9.54 36.39 -23.30
CA SER A 65 10.68 35.79 -24.03
C SER A 65 11.49 34.59 -23.47
N ASN A 66 11.27 33.43 -24.10
CA ASN A 66 12.17 32.35 -24.58
C ASN A 66 13.55 32.12 -23.92
N GLU A 67 13.81 30.88 -23.47
CA GLU A 67 14.49 29.83 -24.28
C GLU A 67 14.36 28.42 -23.64
N SER A 68 13.83 27.49 -24.44
CA SER A 68 13.89 26.01 -24.39
C SER A 68 14.18 25.28 -23.07
N GLU A 69 13.12 24.86 -22.37
CA GLU A 69 13.13 23.68 -21.49
C GLU A 69 12.20 22.60 -22.04
N GLU A 70 12.71 21.36 -22.10
CA GLU A 70 11.95 20.15 -22.39
C GLU A 70 10.67 20.13 -21.54
N GLN A 71 9.52 20.16 -22.22
CA GLN A 71 8.21 20.08 -21.56
C GLN A 71 8.06 18.73 -20.87
N SER A 72 8.48 18.65 -19.60
CA SER A 72 8.11 17.56 -18.73
C SER A 72 6.57 17.53 -18.68
N LYS A 73 5.98 16.42 -19.11
CA LYS A 73 4.53 16.24 -19.08
C LYS A 73 4.09 16.40 -17.63
N ARG A 74 3.25 17.41 -17.34
CA ARG A 74 2.67 17.62 -16.01
C ARG A 74 2.04 16.32 -15.53
N LEU A 75 2.68 15.70 -14.54
CA LEU A 75 2.17 14.49 -13.92
C LEU A 75 0.90 14.86 -13.14
N ARG A 76 -0.15 14.04 -13.28
CA ARG A 76 -1.42 14.29 -12.59
C ARG A 76 -1.21 14.17 -11.08
N GLY A 77 -1.52 15.24 -10.34
CA GLY A 77 -1.40 15.25 -8.88
C GLY A 77 -2.38 14.29 -8.19
N PRO A 78 -2.23 14.09 -6.86
CA PRO A 78 -3.08 13.21 -6.08
C PRO A 78 -4.56 13.59 -6.20
N THR A 79 -5.46 12.60 -6.26
CA THR A 79 -6.91 12.87 -6.33
C THR A 79 -7.36 13.64 -5.10
N MET A 80 -7.96 14.81 -5.28
CA MET A 80 -8.45 15.63 -4.17
C MET A 80 -9.91 15.35 -3.83
N MET A 81 -10.70 14.94 -4.83
CA MET A 81 -12.09 14.51 -4.64
C MET A 81 -12.91 15.49 -3.79
N HIS A 82 -12.81 16.79 -4.12
CA HIS A 82 -13.49 17.91 -3.44
C HIS A 82 -15.03 17.78 -3.42
N SER A 83 -15.61 17.00 -4.33
CA SER A 83 -17.06 16.71 -4.33
C SER A 83 -17.46 15.81 -3.15
N GLY A 84 -18.76 15.74 -2.82
CA GLY A 84 -19.30 14.83 -1.80
C GLY A 84 -19.03 13.34 -2.09
N TRP A 85 -19.41 12.46 -1.16
CA TRP A 85 -19.28 11.00 -1.36
C TRP A 85 -20.13 10.48 -2.51
N LYS A 86 -21.29 11.08 -2.75
CA LYS A 86 -22.07 10.94 -3.98
C LYS A 86 -22.16 12.32 -4.67
N ASN A 87 -22.47 12.35 -5.96
CA ASN A 87 -22.52 13.61 -6.73
C ASN A 87 -23.66 14.53 -6.28
N ASP A 88 -24.72 13.96 -5.73
CA ASP A 88 -25.93 14.64 -5.22
C ASP A 88 -25.85 14.93 -3.71
N GLY A 89 -24.71 14.68 -3.06
CA GLY A 89 -24.54 14.81 -1.61
C GLY A 89 -25.13 13.66 -0.79
N GLY A 90 -25.69 12.63 -1.43
CA GLY A 90 -26.20 11.45 -0.74
C GLY A 90 -25.13 10.45 -0.28
N SER A 91 -25.60 9.40 0.40
CA SER A 91 -24.78 8.26 0.83
C SER A 91 -24.43 7.35 -0.36
N LEU A 92 -23.20 6.84 -0.41
CA LEU A 92 -22.72 5.97 -1.47
C LEU A 92 -23.14 4.52 -1.22
N HIS A 93 -23.87 3.92 -2.16
CA HIS A 93 -24.25 2.50 -2.10
C HIS A 93 -23.01 1.60 -2.29
N VAL A 94 -22.80 0.64 -1.40
CA VAL A 94 -21.69 -0.31 -1.46
C VAL A 94 -22.20 -1.74 -1.63
N GLU A 95 -22.09 -2.25 -2.85
CA GLU A 95 -22.37 -3.66 -3.16
C GLU A 95 -21.11 -4.52 -2.91
N LEU A 96 -21.28 -5.69 -2.29
CA LEU A 96 -20.20 -6.65 -2.06
C LEU A 96 -20.48 -7.98 -2.76
N ASN A 97 -19.43 -8.65 -3.21
CA ASN A 97 -19.52 -10.05 -3.63
C ASN A 97 -19.54 -11.01 -2.42
N GLU A 98 -19.67 -12.31 -2.70
CA GLU A 98 -19.64 -13.41 -1.70
C GLU A 98 -18.39 -13.46 -0.81
N TYR A 99 -17.29 -12.79 -1.20
CA TYR A 99 -16.06 -12.67 -0.42
C TYR A 99 -15.97 -11.36 0.37
N GLY A 100 -17.05 -10.57 0.40
CA GLY A 100 -17.12 -9.25 1.03
C GLY A 100 -16.33 -8.17 0.28
N GLN A 101 -15.97 -8.38 -0.98
CA GLN A 101 -15.19 -7.40 -1.75
C GLN A 101 -16.13 -6.45 -2.50
N PRO A 102 -15.82 -5.14 -2.53
CA PRO A 102 -16.69 -4.19 -3.21
C PRO A 102 -16.69 -4.43 -4.73
N ILE A 103 -17.90 -4.41 -5.29
CA ILE A 103 -18.22 -4.56 -6.72
C ILE A 103 -19.23 -3.47 -7.14
N GLY A 104 -19.45 -3.33 -8.45
CA GLY A 104 -20.39 -2.37 -9.01
C GLY A 104 -19.77 -1.04 -9.45
N PRO A 105 -20.60 -0.13 -10.00
CA PRO A 105 -20.15 1.10 -10.68
C PRO A 105 -19.43 2.09 -9.75
N GLU A 106 -19.79 2.12 -8.46
CA GLU A 106 -19.27 3.07 -7.49
C GLU A 106 -17.94 2.65 -6.84
N THR A 107 -17.43 1.46 -7.13
CA THR A 107 -16.19 0.91 -6.54
C THR A 107 -14.96 1.80 -6.74
N SER A 108 -14.81 2.36 -7.94
CA SER A 108 -13.72 3.28 -8.27
C SER A 108 -13.80 4.57 -7.43
N ARG A 109 -15.02 5.06 -7.23
CA ARG A 109 -15.33 6.25 -6.43
C ARG A 109 -15.04 5.99 -4.95
N LEU A 110 -15.57 4.89 -4.42
CA LEU A 110 -15.29 4.39 -3.07
C LEU A 110 -13.78 4.27 -2.84
N SER A 111 -13.05 3.59 -3.71
CA SER A 111 -11.60 3.39 -3.60
C SER A 111 -10.83 4.71 -3.54
N SER A 112 -11.27 5.71 -4.32
CA SER A 112 -10.67 7.04 -4.33
C SER A 112 -10.98 7.81 -3.05
N LYS A 113 -12.20 7.73 -2.50
CA LYS A 113 -12.59 8.32 -1.20
C LYS A 113 -11.79 7.70 -0.05
N LEU A 114 -11.69 6.38 0.00
CA LEU A 114 -10.84 5.68 0.97
C LEU A 114 -9.36 6.11 0.86
N GLY A 115 -8.88 6.38 -0.36
CA GLY A 115 -7.54 6.91 -0.60
C GLY A 115 -7.34 8.37 -0.16
N VAL A 116 -8.39 9.20 -0.15
CA VAL A 116 -8.35 10.56 0.44
C VAL A 116 -8.24 10.46 1.95
N ILE A 117 -9.07 9.64 2.59
CA ILE A 117 -9.04 9.42 4.05
C ILE A 117 -7.67 8.91 4.49
N ALA A 118 -7.12 7.92 3.78
CA ALA A 118 -5.82 7.33 4.11
C ALA A 118 -4.63 8.30 3.99
N ARG A 119 -4.80 9.42 3.26
CA ARG A 119 -3.80 10.49 3.11
C ARG A 119 -3.99 11.63 4.11
N ASN A 120 -5.11 11.66 4.84
CA ASN A 120 -5.33 12.66 5.88
C ASN A 120 -4.48 12.30 7.11
N GLY A 121 -3.43 13.07 7.38
CA GLY A 121 -2.50 12.81 8.49
C GLY A 121 -3.13 12.88 9.88
N ILE A 122 -4.27 13.57 10.03
CA ILE A 122 -5.02 13.66 11.29
C ILE A 122 -5.79 12.35 11.54
N LEU A 123 -6.48 11.85 10.51
CA LEU A 123 -7.28 10.62 10.60
C LEU A 123 -6.40 9.36 10.53
N ALA A 124 -5.35 9.38 9.71
CA ALA A 124 -4.49 8.26 9.37
C ALA A 124 -3.00 8.63 9.57
N PRO A 125 -2.55 8.77 10.83
CA PRO A 125 -1.20 9.23 11.15
C PRO A 125 -0.11 8.31 10.57
N LEU A 126 0.93 8.90 9.97
CA LEU A 126 2.00 8.16 9.28
C LEU A 126 3.16 7.72 10.18
N ASN A 127 3.25 8.23 11.40
CA ASN A 127 4.34 7.98 12.34
C ASN A 127 4.24 6.61 13.05
N TYR A 128 3.60 5.62 12.42
CA TYR A 128 3.58 4.22 12.85
C TYR A 128 4.35 3.34 11.86
N LYS A 129 5.05 2.30 12.33
CA LYS A 129 5.85 1.43 11.47
C LYS A 129 5.00 0.60 10.50
N ASP A 130 3.79 0.23 10.92
CA ASP A 130 2.86 -0.62 10.18
C ASP A 130 1.41 -0.17 10.45
N TRP A 131 0.52 -0.31 9.46
CA TRP A 131 -0.91 -0.01 9.63
C TRP A 131 -1.56 -0.82 10.76
N ARG A 132 -1.07 -2.03 11.01
CA ARG A 132 -1.53 -2.89 12.10
C ARG A 132 -1.30 -2.24 13.47
N LEU A 133 -0.23 -1.46 13.61
CA LEU A 133 0.15 -0.76 14.84
C LEU A 133 -0.56 0.58 15.03
N VAL A 134 -1.23 1.11 14.00
CA VAL A 134 -2.06 2.32 14.15
C VAL A 134 -3.15 2.06 15.19
N PRO A 135 -3.28 2.90 16.23
CA PRO A 135 -4.23 2.70 17.32
C PRO A 135 -5.67 2.52 16.84
N LYS A 136 -6.42 1.70 17.57
CA LYS A 136 -7.82 1.38 17.25
C LYS A 136 -8.69 2.65 17.15
N MET A 137 -8.43 3.65 17.99
CA MET A 137 -9.12 4.94 17.96
C MET A 137 -9.15 5.58 16.57
N PHE A 138 -8.00 5.70 15.89
CA PHE A 138 -7.94 6.25 14.53
C PHE A 138 -8.73 5.41 13.52
N LYS A 139 -8.65 4.08 13.64
CA LYS A 139 -9.39 3.15 12.80
C LYS A 139 -10.90 3.20 13.06
N ASP A 140 -11.32 3.50 14.28
CA ASP A 140 -12.73 3.68 14.66
C ASP A 140 -13.27 5.01 14.10
N ILE A 141 -12.50 6.11 14.18
CA ILE A 141 -12.88 7.40 13.59
C ILE A 141 -13.01 7.30 12.08
N ILE A 142 -12.03 6.68 11.40
CA ILE A 142 -12.11 6.42 9.95
C ILE A 142 -13.36 5.60 9.61
N TRP A 143 -13.65 4.56 10.41
CA TRP A 143 -14.81 3.71 10.17
C TRP A 143 -16.12 4.47 10.36
N ALA A 144 -16.24 5.30 11.40
CA ALA A 144 -17.41 6.15 11.61
C ALA A 144 -17.65 7.08 10.41
N HIS A 145 -16.59 7.70 9.88
CA HIS A 145 -16.68 8.55 8.69
C HIS A 145 -17.12 7.78 7.44
N ILE A 146 -16.67 6.53 7.26
CA ILE A 146 -17.15 5.67 6.16
C ILE A 146 -18.64 5.38 6.32
N LYS A 147 -19.09 4.97 7.52
CA LYS A 147 -20.51 4.65 7.78
C LYS A 147 -21.44 5.85 7.61
N GLU A 148 -21.01 7.05 7.98
CA GLU A 148 -21.81 8.27 7.80
C GLU A 148 -22.07 8.59 6.31
N ASN A 149 -21.19 8.14 5.42
CA ASN A 149 -21.21 8.51 4.00
C ASN A 149 -21.50 7.33 3.05
N THR A 150 -21.80 6.15 3.61
CA THR A 150 -22.14 4.94 2.86
C THR A 150 -23.31 4.23 3.54
N ASP A 151 -23.92 3.26 2.88
CA ASP A 151 -24.94 2.39 3.46
C ASP A 151 -24.34 1.12 4.10
N THR A 152 -23.09 1.23 4.58
CA THR A 152 -22.32 0.06 5.03
C THR A 152 -22.69 -0.38 6.45
N THR A 153 -22.63 -1.69 6.66
CA THR A 153 -22.84 -2.36 7.94
C THR A 153 -21.52 -2.77 8.60
N ASP A 154 -21.53 -3.07 9.90
CA ASP A 154 -20.30 -3.31 10.68
C ASP A 154 -19.54 -4.59 10.24
N ASP A 155 -20.20 -5.57 9.64
CA ASP A 155 -19.58 -6.76 9.04
C ASP A 155 -18.69 -6.42 7.83
N MET A 156 -19.00 -5.34 7.11
CA MET A 156 -18.23 -4.86 5.96
C MET A 156 -16.92 -4.17 6.37
N ARG A 157 -16.79 -3.81 7.65
CA ARG A 157 -15.66 -3.03 8.19
C ARG A 157 -14.31 -3.62 7.81
N ARG A 158 -14.15 -4.93 8.00
CA ARG A 158 -12.88 -5.61 7.72
C ARG A 158 -12.45 -5.37 6.27
N MET A 159 -13.37 -5.54 5.33
CA MET A 159 -13.07 -5.50 3.91
C MET A 159 -12.82 -4.09 3.40
N LEU A 160 -13.53 -3.10 3.94
CA LEU A 160 -13.35 -1.69 3.59
C LEU A 160 -12.12 -1.06 4.25
N MET A 161 -11.65 -1.57 5.39
CA MET A 161 -10.42 -1.08 6.03
C MET A 161 -9.12 -1.64 5.43
N ILE A 162 -9.17 -2.75 4.69
CA ILE A 162 -8.01 -3.30 3.94
C ILE A 162 -7.46 -2.30 2.89
N PRO A 163 -8.29 -1.73 1.98
CA PRO A 163 -7.82 -0.74 1.02
C PRO A 163 -7.35 0.55 1.69
N VAL A 164 -7.97 1.01 2.79
CA VAL A 164 -7.47 2.16 3.58
C VAL A 164 -6.03 1.92 4.03
N GLY A 165 -5.75 0.79 4.67
CA GLY A 165 -4.39 0.45 5.10
C GLY A 165 -3.40 0.28 3.95
N SER A 166 -3.87 -0.21 2.79
CA SER A 166 -3.04 -0.26 1.58
C SER A 166 -2.67 1.15 1.09
N LYS A 167 -3.66 2.03 1.00
CA LYS A 167 -3.49 3.42 0.55
C LYS A 167 -2.65 4.25 1.51
N TRP A 168 -2.76 4.00 2.81
CA TRP A 168 -1.91 4.61 3.83
C TRP A 168 -0.43 4.22 3.62
N LYS A 169 -0.14 2.94 3.33
CA LYS A 169 1.22 2.50 2.98
C LYS A 169 1.72 3.10 1.67
N GLU A 170 0.86 3.19 0.65
CA GLU A 170 1.18 3.85 -0.62
C GLU A 170 1.52 5.33 -0.41
N TRP A 171 0.74 6.05 0.39
CA TRP A 171 1.01 7.43 0.76
C TRP A 171 2.34 7.58 1.50
N LYS A 172 2.62 6.68 2.45
CA LYS A 172 3.91 6.65 3.16
C LYS A 172 5.09 6.48 2.21
N HIS A 173 4.94 5.64 1.19
CA HIS A 173 5.94 5.43 0.15
C HIS A 173 6.10 6.67 -0.74
N GLU A 174 5.00 7.28 -1.19
CA GLU A 174 5.01 8.52 -1.97
C GLU A 174 5.74 9.64 -1.22
N ALA A 175 5.40 9.84 0.07
CA ALA A 175 6.07 10.82 0.93
C ALA A 175 7.58 10.56 1.07
N LYS A 176 7.99 9.28 1.16
CA LYS A 176 9.41 8.90 1.18
C LYS A 176 10.09 9.24 -0.14
N SER A 177 9.45 8.92 -1.26
CA SER A 177 10.01 9.15 -2.59
C SER A 177 10.20 10.64 -2.86
N CYS A 178 9.22 11.50 -2.52
CA CYS A 178 9.33 12.93 -2.81
C CYS A 178 10.24 13.68 -1.85
N GLY A 179 10.14 13.44 -0.53
CA GLY A 179 10.84 14.24 0.48
C GLY A 179 12.08 13.60 1.09
N TYR A 180 12.27 12.28 0.97
CA TYR A 180 13.41 11.59 1.60
C TYR A 180 14.46 11.13 0.59
N GLU A 181 14.05 10.42 -0.45
CA GLU A 181 14.96 9.79 -1.42
C GLU A 181 15.57 10.81 -2.39
N SER A 182 14.88 11.93 -2.64
CA SER A 182 15.34 13.03 -3.49
C SER A 182 16.53 13.81 -2.89
N TYR A 183 16.85 13.62 -1.61
CA TYR A 183 17.82 14.45 -0.89
C TYR A 183 18.87 13.62 -0.14
N GLY A 184 20.11 14.10 -0.13
CA GLY A 184 21.25 13.38 0.42
C GLY A 184 21.35 13.53 1.94
N THR A 185 21.04 14.71 2.46
CA THR A 185 21.24 15.05 3.87
C THR A 185 19.91 15.14 4.63
N ASN A 186 19.94 14.93 5.96
CA ASN A 186 18.74 15.10 6.78
C ASN A 186 18.29 16.57 6.84
N ILE A 187 19.22 17.52 6.76
CA ILE A 187 18.92 18.96 6.72
C ILE A 187 18.05 19.29 5.51
N GLU A 188 18.44 18.83 4.32
CA GLU A 188 17.64 19.02 3.10
C GLU A 188 16.29 18.29 3.21
N ARG A 189 16.26 17.07 3.75
CA ARG A 189 15.02 16.29 3.93
C ARG A 189 14.03 17.00 4.84
N PHE A 190 14.49 17.62 5.93
CA PHE A 190 13.62 18.37 6.83
C PHE A 190 13.02 19.61 6.15
N ALA A 191 13.80 20.30 5.31
CA ALA A 191 13.32 21.44 4.53
C ALA A 191 12.29 21.05 3.45
N HIS A 192 12.42 19.86 2.86
CA HIS A 192 11.54 19.37 1.78
C HIS A 192 10.43 18.44 2.28
N ARG A 193 9.72 18.90 3.31
CA ARG A 193 8.55 18.22 3.85
C ARG A 193 7.39 18.24 2.83
N PRO A 194 6.71 17.10 2.58
CA PRO A 194 5.51 17.11 1.76
C PRO A 194 4.39 17.99 2.37
N ASN A 195 3.73 18.83 1.55
CA ASN A 195 2.74 19.82 2.01
C ASN A 195 1.61 19.26 2.91
N ARG A 196 1.24 17.99 2.74
CA ARG A 196 0.16 17.33 3.52
C ARG A 196 0.64 16.64 4.80
N MET A 197 1.85 16.93 5.25
CA MET A 197 2.43 16.28 6.42
C MET A 197 2.76 17.28 7.52
N GLU A 198 2.39 16.93 8.75
CA GLU A 198 2.79 17.66 9.95
C GLU A 198 4.31 17.55 10.17
N GLU A 199 4.93 18.63 10.68
CA GLU A 199 6.38 18.71 10.88
C GLU A 199 6.93 17.58 11.73
N ASP A 200 6.38 17.38 12.93
CA ASP A 200 6.89 16.40 13.89
C ASP A 200 6.76 14.96 13.35
N ARG A 201 5.70 14.69 12.60
CA ARG A 201 5.47 13.40 11.92
C ARG A 201 6.52 13.18 10.83
N TRP A 202 6.81 14.21 10.05
CA TRP A 202 7.82 14.14 9.00
C TRP A 202 9.22 13.90 9.58
N ARG A 203 9.61 14.62 10.62
CA ARG A 203 10.90 14.42 11.28
C ARG A 203 11.06 13.00 11.79
N SER A 204 10.05 12.47 12.49
CA SER A 204 10.02 11.09 12.98
C SER A 204 10.25 10.07 11.86
N LEU A 205 9.69 10.33 10.67
CA LEU A 205 9.87 9.48 9.49
C LEU A 205 11.26 9.58 8.88
N VAL A 206 11.83 10.78 8.78
CA VAL A 206 13.19 10.99 8.29
C VAL A 206 14.20 10.23 9.19
N HIS A 207 14.04 10.30 10.51
CA HIS A 207 14.88 9.52 11.43
C HIS A 207 14.68 8.01 11.25
N TYR A 208 13.43 7.55 11.19
CA TYR A 208 13.14 6.14 10.96
C TYR A 208 13.79 5.60 9.68
N TRP A 209 13.62 6.29 8.55
CA TRP A 209 14.21 5.88 7.28
C TRP A 209 15.74 6.04 7.23
N SER A 210 16.31 6.91 8.06
CA SER A 210 17.76 7.08 8.20
C SER A 210 18.44 5.91 8.92
N SER A 211 17.69 5.14 9.72
CA SER A 211 18.23 4.02 10.49
C SER A 211 18.73 2.87 9.59
N ASN A 212 19.84 2.25 10.00
CA ASN A 212 20.46 1.16 9.24
C ASN A 212 19.53 -0.06 9.13
N VAL A 213 18.81 -0.39 10.20
CA VAL A 213 17.84 -1.50 10.21
C VAL A 213 16.77 -1.32 9.12
N VAL A 214 16.25 -0.11 8.96
CA VAL A 214 15.22 0.18 7.96
C VAL A 214 15.79 0.21 6.55
N LYS A 215 17.02 0.73 6.37
CA LYS A 215 17.73 0.70 5.09
C LYS A 215 17.97 -0.72 4.60
N GLU A 216 18.46 -1.61 5.46
CA GLU A 216 18.68 -3.02 5.13
C GLU A 216 17.37 -3.74 4.79
N LYS A 217 16.30 -3.51 5.57
CA LYS A 217 14.97 -4.03 5.25
C LYS A 217 14.47 -3.53 3.89
N SER A 218 14.68 -2.25 3.60
CA SER A 218 14.30 -1.64 2.31
C SER A 218 15.07 -2.27 1.14
N LYS A 219 16.36 -2.56 1.30
CA LYS A 219 17.20 -3.20 0.28
C LYS A 219 16.69 -4.62 -0.04
N LYS A 220 16.48 -5.45 0.99
CA LYS A 220 15.92 -6.81 0.83
C LYS A 220 14.54 -6.80 0.16
N ASN A 221 13.67 -5.85 0.52
CA ASN A 221 12.36 -5.70 -0.10
C ASN A 221 12.45 -5.28 -1.58
N LYS A 222 13.41 -4.40 -1.93
CA LYS A 222 13.65 -3.99 -3.33
C LYS A 222 14.12 -5.17 -4.17
N GLU A 223 15.04 -5.98 -3.64
CA GLU A 223 15.51 -7.22 -4.29
C GLU A 223 14.38 -8.24 -4.46
N SER A 224 13.53 -8.41 -3.45
CA SER A 224 12.36 -9.28 -3.54
C SER A 224 11.35 -8.77 -4.57
N ARG A 225 11.13 -7.46 -4.65
CA ARG A 225 10.22 -6.85 -5.63
C ARG A 225 10.72 -7.02 -7.07
N LYS A 226 12.04 -7.01 -7.30
CA LYS A 226 12.63 -7.29 -8.63
C LYS A 226 12.30 -8.68 -9.15
N LYS A 227 11.97 -9.64 -8.28
CA LYS A 227 11.55 -11.00 -8.67
C LYS A 227 10.10 -11.07 -9.17
N LEU A 228 9.32 -9.99 -9.08
CA LEU A 228 7.99 -9.94 -9.68
C LEU A 228 8.14 -9.73 -11.20
N THR A 229 8.05 -10.83 -11.95
CA THR A 229 8.29 -10.86 -13.40
C THR A 229 7.06 -10.50 -14.24
N MET A 230 5.84 -10.76 -13.75
CA MET A 230 4.60 -10.54 -14.49
C MET A 230 3.72 -9.54 -13.74
N SER A 231 3.68 -8.31 -14.24
CA SER A 231 2.81 -7.26 -13.67
C SER A 231 1.42 -7.35 -14.28
N HIS A 232 0.37 -7.20 -13.47
CA HIS A 232 -1.00 -7.16 -13.97
C HIS A 232 -1.30 -5.83 -14.69
N THR A 233 -2.30 -5.85 -15.58
CA THR A 233 -2.72 -4.74 -16.45
C THR A 233 -4.11 -4.18 -16.09
N SER A 234 -4.71 -4.65 -15.00
CA SER A 234 -6.07 -4.31 -14.52
C SER A 234 -6.36 -2.82 -14.29
N GLY A 235 -5.34 -1.97 -14.25
CA GLY A 235 -5.47 -0.53 -14.03
C GLY A 235 -6.19 -0.20 -12.72
N ARG A 236 -7.25 0.62 -12.80
CA ARG A 236 -8.07 1.01 -11.63
C ARG A 236 -9.07 -0.06 -11.19
N LYS A 237 -9.32 -1.09 -12.01
CA LYS A 237 -10.29 -2.14 -11.68
C LYS A 237 -9.64 -3.14 -10.73
N SER A 238 -10.31 -3.45 -9.63
CA SER A 238 -9.92 -4.57 -8.78
C SER A 238 -10.18 -5.90 -9.49
N HIS A 239 -9.55 -6.97 -9.03
CA HIS A 239 -9.86 -8.31 -9.54
C HIS A 239 -11.31 -8.70 -9.25
N SER A 240 -11.86 -8.32 -8.09
CA SER A 240 -13.28 -8.51 -7.77
C SER A 240 -14.20 -7.84 -8.80
N GLN A 241 -13.87 -6.62 -9.22
CA GLN A 241 -14.64 -5.90 -10.25
C GLN A 241 -14.47 -6.52 -11.64
N ILE A 242 -13.28 -7.05 -11.96
CA ILE A 242 -13.05 -7.76 -13.23
C ILE A 242 -13.90 -9.03 -13.26
N ILE A 243 -13.89 -9.83 -12.19
CA ILE A 243 -14.71 -11.03 -12.06
C ILE A 243 -16.20 -10.70 -12.19
N ASP A 244 -16.68 -9.66 -11.50
CA ASP A 244 -18.06 -9.18 -11.60
C ASP A 244 -18.44 -8.78 -13.04
N ASN A 245 -17.59 -7.99 -13.71
CA ASN A 245 -17.83 -7.59 -15.10
C ASN A 245 -17.87 -8.79 -16.06
N MET A 246 -16.95 -9.75 -15.90
CA MET A 246 -16.92 -10.97 -16.73
C MET A 246 -18.16 -11.83 -16.49
N THR A 247 -18.57 -11.97 -15.23
CA THR A 247 -19.77 -12.72 -14.84
C THR A 247 -21.03 -12.10 -15.44
N LYS A 248 -21.18 -10.77 -15.35
CA LYS A 248 -22.31 -10.04 -15.94
C LYS A 248 -22.33 -10.14 -17.47
N LYS A 249 -21.17 -10.19 -18.12
CA LYS A 249 -21.06 -10.32 -19.59
C LYS A 249 -21.39 -11.72 -20.09
N ASN A 250 -20.87 -12.76 -19.42
CA ASN A 250 -20.93 -14.14 -19.90
C ASN A 250 -22.06 -14.95 -19.25
N GLY A 251 -22.69 -14.44 -18.19
CA GLY A 251 -23.72 -15.13 -17.40
C GLY A 251 -23.17 -16.21 -16.46
N ILE A 252 -21.86 -16.50 -16.53
CA ILE A 252 -21.17 -17.53 -15.75
C ILE A 252 -19.92 -16.90 -15.11
N LYS A 253 -19.62 -17.29 -13.88
CA LYS A 253 -18.43 -16.84 -13.16
C LYS A 253 -17.16 -17.31 -13.89
N PRO A 254 -16.13 -16.47 -14.06
CA PRO A 254 -14.91 -16.87 -14.76
C PRO A 254 -14.05 -17.83 -13.95
N THR A 255 -13.25 -18.65 -14.64
CA THR A 255 -12.22 -19.50 -14.03
C THR A 255 -10.99 -18.66 -13.63
N ARG A 256 -10.10 -19.21 -12.79
CA ARG A 256 -8.86 -18.51 -12.41
C ARG A 256 -7.93 -18.27 -13.60
N ILE A 257 -7.98 -19.14 -14.61
CA ILE A 257 -7.23 -18.99 -15.85
C ILE A 257 -7.76 -17.79 -16.64
N GLU A 258 -9.07 -17.68 -16.81
CA GLU A 258 -9.70 -16.57 -17.53
C GLU A 258 -9.41 -15.23 -16.85
N VAL A 259 -9.53 -15.17 -15.52
CA VAL A 259 -9.18 -13.95 -14.77
C VAL A 259 -7.69 -13.64 -14.89
N PHE A 260 -6.82 -14.65 -14.88
CA PHE A 260 -5.38 -14.44 -15.08
C PHE A 260 -5.09 -13.85 -16.46
N LYS A 261 -5.67 -14.41 -17.53
CA LYS A 261 -5.52 -13.91 -18.90
C LYS A 261 -6.01 -12.47 -19.02
N GLU A 262 -7.22 -12.18 -18.55
CA GLU A 262 -7.79 -10.82 -18.55
C GLU A 262 -6.91 -9.81 -17.79
N THR A 263 -6.29 -10.23 -16.69
CA THR A 263 -5.47 -9.35 -15.86
C THR A 263 -4.00 -9.26 -16.28
N HIS A 264 -3.53 -10.09 -17.21
CA HIS A 264 -2.14 -10.12 -17.70
C HIS A 264 -2.04 -9.94 -19.22
N SER A 265 -3.16 -9.65 -19.88
CA SER A 265 -3.20 -9.21 -21.28
C SER A 265 -3.39 -7.70 -21.37
N ARG A 266 -2.85 -7.12 -22.43
CA ARG A 266 -3.04 -5.71 -22.82
C ARG A 266 -4.39 -5.57 -23.54
N LYS A 267 -4.79 -4.33 -23.83
CA LYS A 267 -6.05 -4.04 -24.55
C LYS A 267 -6.12 -4.61 -25.98
N ASN A 268 -4.99 -4.95 -26.57
CA ASN A 268 -4.87 -5.60 -27.87
C ASN A 268 -4.73 -7.13 -27.74
N ASP A 269 -5.14 -7.69 -26.60
CA ASP A 269 -5.11 -9.11 -26.24
C ASP A 269 -3.73 -9.76 -26.21
N GLN A 270 -2.66 -8.98 -26.38
CA GLN A 270 -1.30 -9.46 -26.26
C GLN A 270 -0.89 -9.58 -24.79
N PRO A 271 -0.10 -10.61 -24.42
CA PRO A 271 0.46 -10.72 -23.08
C PRO A 271 1.21 -9.46 -22.65
N VAL A 272 1.22 -9.18 -21.35
CA VAL A 272 1.92 -8.01 -20.81
C VAL A 272 3.43 -8.04 -21.11
N ASN A 273 4.02 -9.24 -21.13
CA ASN A 273 5.40 -9.53 -21.51
C ASN A 273 5.55 -10.99 -21.97
N GLU A 274 6.74 -11.35 -22.46
CA GLU A 274 7.07 -12.69 -22.96
C GLU A 274 6.84 -13.78 -21.91
N ILE A 275 7.25 -13.54 -20.66
CA ILE A 275 7.09 -14.49 -19.55
C ILE A 275 5.60 -14.80 -19.31
N ALA A 276 4.74 -13.77 -19.31
CA ALA A 276 3.30 -13.97 -19.18
C ALA A 276 2.72 -14.75 -20.36
N GLY A 277 3.21 -14.50 -21.59
CA GLY A 277 2.80 -15.26 -22.77
C GLY A 277 3.18 -16.74 -22.68
N GLU A 278 4.39 -17.04 -22.22
CA GLU A 278 4.85 -18.41 -22.02
C GLU A 278 4.01 -19.14 -20.95
N VAL A 279 3.74 -18.48 -19.82
CA VAL A 279 2.86 -19.04 -18.77
C VAL A 279 1.44 -19.27 -19.29
N MET A 280 0.88 -18.37 -20.10
CA MET A 280 -0.44 -18.57 -20.70
C MET A 280 -0.47 -19.82 -21.58
N LYS A 281 0.57 -20.04 -22.42
CA LYS A 281 0.67 -21.25 -23.25
C LYS A 281 0.77 -22.53 -22.42
N GLN A 282 1.58 -22.52 -21.36
CA GLN A 282 1.73 -23.66 -20.45
C GLN A 282 0.45 -23.99 -19.68
N ILE A 283 -0.44 -23.01 -19.51
CA ILE A 283 -1.74 -23.21 -18.88
C ILE A 283 -2.76 -23.78 -19.88
N ASP A 284 -2.68 -23.41 -21.15
CA ASP A 284 -3.70 -23.73 -22.15
C ASP A 284 -3.77 -25.23 -22.47
N GLU A 285 -2.62 -25.89 -22.62
CA GLU A 285 -2.58 -27.32 -22.92
C GLU A 285 -3.22 -28.17 -21.79
N PRO A 286 -2.82 -28.07 -20.51
CA PRO A 286 -3.48 -28.83 -19.44
C PRO A 286 -4.95 -28.43 -19.21
N ALA A 287 -5.33 -27.19 -19.51
CA ALA A 287 -6.72 -26.75 -19.39
C ALA A 287 -7.64 -27.39 -20.44
N GLU A 288 -7.10 -27.75 -21.61
CA GLU A 288 -7.82 -28.54 -22.62
C GLU A 288 -7.87 -30.03 -22.27
N VAL A 289 -6.78 -30.59 -21.72
CA VAL A 289 -6.72 -32.00 -21.32
C VAL A 289 -7.61 -32.30 -20.11
N TYR A 290 -7.69 -31.37 -19.14
CA TYR A 290 -8.42 -31.53 -17.88
C TYR A 290 -9.47 -30.43 -17.70
N PRO A 291 -10.54 -30.40 -18.53
CA PRO A 291 -11.57 -29.36 -18.47
C PRO A 291 -12.28 -29.31 -17.11
N GLU A 292 -12.39 -30.44 -16.40
CA GLU A 292 -12.95 -30.53 -15.04
C GLU A 292 -12.12 -29.78 -13.99
N LEU A 293 -10.82 -29.58 -14.25
CA LEU A 293 -9.92 -28.77 -13.41
C LEU A 293 -9.87 -27.30 -13.86
N ASN A 294 -10.59 -26.94 -14.92
CA ASN A 294 -10.77 -25.59 -15.43
C ASN A 294 -12.25 -25.18 -15.40
N VAL A 295 -12.91 -25.36 -14.24
CA VAL A 295 -14.25 -24.80 -13.99
C VAL A 295 -14.23 -23.84 -12.81
N PRO A 296 -15.22 -22.94 -12.70
CA PRO A 296 -15.32 -22.04 -11.55
C PRO A 296 -15.46 -22.83 -10.25
N GLY A 297 -14.55 -22.60 -9.30
CA GLY A 297 -14.55 -23.30 -8.01
C GLY A 297 -13.61 -24.51 -7.91
N SER A 298 -12.91 -24.93 -8.98
CA SER A 298 -11.94 -26.05 -8.93
C SER A 298 -10.69 -25.77 -8.09
N ALA A 299 -10.49 -24.53 -7.64
CA ALA A 299 -9.41 -24.17 -6.75
C ALA A 299 -9.59 -24.85 -5.36
N PRO A 300 -8.50 -25.27 -4.69
CA PRO A 300 -7.12 -24.90 -4.95
C PRO A 300 -6.35 -25.84 -5.89
N ASN A 301 -6.96 -26.92 -6.39
CA ASN A 301 -6.28 -27.95 -7.19
C ASN A 301 -6.49 -27.79 -8.71
N ASP A 302 -6.86 -26.58 -9.14
CA ASP A 302 -7.08 -26.23 -10.54
C ASP A 302 -5.78 -26.21 -11.35
N VAL A 303 -5.92 -26.24 -12.68
CA VAL A 303 -4.78 -26.14 -13.61
C VAL A 303 -3.91 -24.91 -13.33
N TYR A 304 -4.54 -23.79 -12.98
CA TYR A 304 -3.81 -22.57 -12.62
C TYR A 304 -2.84 -22.80 -11.46
N ALA A 305 -3.27 -23.43 -10.35
CA ALA A 305 -2.41 -23.66 -9.20
C ALA A 305 -1.28 -24.67 -9.48
N GLN A 306 -1.49 -25.62 -10.40
CA GLN A 306 -0.45 -26.56 -10.80
C GLN A 306 0.72 -25.85 -11.51
N ILE A 307 0.42 -24.92 -12.42
CA ILE A 307 1.44 -24.17 -13.16
C ILE A 307 2.02 -23.02 -12.33
N MET A 308 1.15 -22.27 -11.65
CA MET A 308 1.55 -21.04 -10.96
C MET A 308 2.02 -21.27 -9.53
N GLY A 309 1.83 -22.49 -9.01
CA GLY A 309 2.09 -22.86 -7.63
C GLY A 309 0.98 -22.44 -6.66
N PRO A 310 1.13 -22.82 -5.39
CA PRO A 310 0.11 -22.61 -4.38
C PRO A 310 -0.15 -21.12 -4.11
N ASN A 311 -1.32 -20.85 -3.51
CA ASN A 311 -1.64 -19.53 -2.99
C ASN A 311 -0.61 -19.11 -1.93
N THR A 312 -0.17 -17.85 -1.95
CA THR A 312 0.84 -17.35 -1.02
C THR A 312 0.27 -16.24 -0.13
N HIS A 313 0.90 -16.01 1.02
CA HIS A 313 0.60 -14.89 1.92
C HIS A 313 -0.87 -14.83 2.41
N GLY A 314 -1.56 -15.97 2.46
CA GLY A 314 -2.95 -16.05 2.92
C GLY A 314 -3.96 -15.36 2.00
N ILE A 315 -3.66 -15.25 0.70
CA ILE A 315 -4.56 -14.68 -0.30
C ILE A 315 -4.73 -15.67 -1.46
N VAL A 316 -5.97 -15.87 -1.90
CA VAL A 316 -6.25 -16.60 -3.13
C VAL A 316 -5.88 -15.73 -4.33
N ARG A 317 -4.89 -16.18 -5.10
CA ARG A 317 -4.47 -15.48 -6.33
C ARG A 317 -5.64 -15.38 -7.29
N THR A 318 -5.68 -14.32 -8.08
CA THR A 318 -6.74 -13.96 -9.05
C THR A 318 -8.06 -13.47 -8.45
N LEU A 319 -8.38 -13.72 -7.17
CA LEU A 319 -9.61 -13.21 -6.55
C LEU A 319 -9.47 -11.78 -5.98
N GLY A 320 -8.24 -11.27 -5.85
CA GLY A 320 -7.97 -9.92 -5.35
C GLY A 320 -7.85 -9.84 -3.83
N LYS A 321 -7.80 -8.60 -3.30
CA LYS A 321 -7.51 -8.34 -1.89
C LYS A 321 -8.66 -8.81 -0.99
N GLY A 322 -8.32 -9.46 0.13
CA GLY A 322 -9.27 -9.86 1.17
C GLY A 322 -9.87 -11.26 1.00
N ALA A 323 -9.73 -11.89 -0.17
CA ALA A 323 -10.10 -13.28 -0.43
C ALA A 323 -9.06 -14.24 0.18
N ALA A 324 -9.23 -14.57 1.47
CA ALA A 324 -8.31 -15.49 2.15
C ALA A 324 -8.69 -16.96 1.89
N PRO A 325 -7.72 -17.88 1.76
CA PRO A 325 -8.00 -19.31 1.56
C PRO A 325 -8.99 -19.89 2.58
N SER A 326 -8.93 -19.48 3.85
CA SER A 326 -9.86 -19.93 4.89
C SER A 326 -11.31 -19.49 4.68
N PHE A 327 -11.55 -18.42 3.92
CA PHE A 327 -12.90 -17.96 3.56
C PHE A 327 -13.36 -18.53 2.22
N VAL A 328 -12.43 -18.81 1.31
CA VAL A 328 -12.74 -19.27 -0.05
C VAL A 328 -12.85 -20.79 -0.14
N TYR A 329 -12.05 -21.52 0.64
CA TYR A 329 -11.94 -22.99 0.61
C TYR A 329 -12.33 -23.64 1.96
N ALA A 330 -13.07 -22.94 2.82
CA ALA A 330 -13.46 -23.50 4.12
C ALA A 330 -14.00 -24.93 3.95
N PRO A 331 -13.65 -25.87 4.85
CA PRO A 331 -14.07 -27.25 4.71
C PRO A 331 -15.60 -27.33 4.75
N VAL A 332 -16.17 -28.13 3.86
CA VAL A 332 -17.58 -28.53 3.87
C VAL A 332 -17.89 -29.33 5.14
#